data_AF-A0A9Q2W175-F1
#
_entry.id   AF-A0A9Q2W175-F1
#
_cell.length_a   1.000
_cell.length_b   1.000
_cell.length_c   1.000
_cell.angle_alpha   90.00
_cell.angle_beta   90.00
_cell.angle_gamma   90.00
#
_symmetry.space_group_name_H-M   'P 1'
#
loop_
_entity.id
_entity.type
_entity.pdbx_description
1 polymer ?
#
loop_
_entity_poly.entity_id
_entity_poly.type
_entity_poly.pdbx_seq_one_letter_code
_entity_poly.pdbx_strand_id
1 'polypeptide(L)'
;MSPEQPDGRTAWEALLTSLERDAAGQAAGSTAVAGWSEPAGLGPLPRDLVGRASRLLAAQRDRMTALEADRRSTLEHLGALRAVDATREPRGSVYLDASA
;
A
#
# COMPACT_ATOMS: atom_id res chain seq x y z
N MET A 1 16.21 34.48 22.27
CA MET A 1 16.75 33.70 21.14
C MET A 1 17.10 32.34 21.68
N SER A 2 16.35 31.29 21.33
CA SER A 2 16.72 29.92 21.72
C SER A 2 17.47 29.28 20.54
N PRO A 3 18.77 29.03 20.67
CA PRO A 3 19.47 28.05 19.83
C PRO A 3 19.08 26.63 20.31
N GLU A 4 19.47 25.59 19.57
CA GLU A 4 19.19 24.16 19.82
C GLU A 4 17.86 23.57 19.26
N GLN A 5 17.65 23.60 17.92
CA GLN A 5 16.76 22.65 17.23
C GLN A 5 17.39 21.81 16.07
N PRO A 6 18.72 21.67 15.92
CA PRO A 6 19.28 20.88 14.81
C PRO A 6 18.91 19.39 14.91
N ASP A 7 18.80 18.85 16.13
CA ASP A 7 18.54 17.41 16.35
C ASP A 7 17.10 17.02 15.96
N GLY A 8 16.10 17.81 16.38
CA GLY A 8 14.70 17.55 16.04
C GLY A 8 14.42 17.73 14.55
N ARG A 9 15.01 18.74 13.92
CA ARG A 9 14.91 18.94 12.46
C ARG A 9 15.51 17.75 11.70
N THR A 10 16.72 17.34 12.06
CA THR A 10 17.41 16.22 11.40
C THR A 10 16.63 14.92 11.57
N ALA A 11 16.06 14.69 12.75
CA ALA A 11 15.20 13.53 13.00
C ALA A 11 13.91 13.56 12.15
N TRP A 12 13.27 14.72 11.99
CA TRP A 12 12.14 14.88 11.06
C TRP A 12 12.53 14.63 9.60
N GLU A 13 13.68 15.13 9.17
CA GLU A 13 14.18 14.90 7.80
C GLU A 13 14.47 13.42 7.55
N ALA A 14 15.08 12.73 8.51
CA ALA A 14 15.35 11.30 8.45
C ALA A 14 14.04 10.49 8.38
N LEU A 15 13.07 10.81 9.24
CA LEU A 15 11.75 10.17 9.22
C LEU A 15 11.06 10.35 7.88
N LEU A 16 10.94 11.60 7.38
CA LEU A 16 10.27 11.88 6.11
C LEU A 16 10.96 11.15 4.95
N THR A 17 12.30 11.09 4.95
CA THR A 17 13.06 10.34 3.95
C THR A 17 12.78 8.84 4.02
N SER A 18 12.66 8.26 5.22
CA SER A 18 12.28 6.86 5.37
C SER A 18 10.89 6.60 4.80
N LEU A 19 9.90 7.42 5.19
CA LEU A 19 8.52 7.25 4.76
C LEU A 19 8.34 7.45 3.24
N GLU A 20 9.09 8.38 2.64
CA GLU A 20 9.11 8.56 1.19
C GLU A 20 9.71 7.36 0.47
N ARG A 21 10.78 6.76 1.01
CA ARG A 21 11.36 5.52 0.47
C ARG A 21 10.37 4.37 0.54
N ASP A 22 9.67 4.24 1.67
CA ASP A 22 8.65 3.20 1.86
C ASP A 22 7.48 3.40 0.89
N ALA A 23 7.00 4.63 0.72
CA ALA A 23 5.96 4.97 -0.25
C ALA A 23 6.39 4.66 -1.69
N ALA A 24 7.63 4.98 -2.06
CA ALA A 24 8.18 4.64 -3.38
C ALA A 24 8.30 3.11 -3.58
N GLY A 25 8.70 2.37 -2.55
CA GLY A 25 8.76 0.90 -2.58
C GLY A 25 7.37 0.27 -2.78
N GLN A 26 6.35 0.81 -2.11
CA GLN A 26 4.95 0.37 -2.26
C GLN A 26 4.37 0.68 -3.64
N ALA A 27 4.79 1.78 -4.27
CA ALA A 27 4.44 2.10 -5.65
C ALA A 27 5.11 1.13 -6.65
N ALA A 28 6.32 0.65 -6.35
CA ALA A 28 7.03 -0.34 -7.15
C ALA A 28 6.56 -1.80 -6.93
N GLY A 29 5.51 -2.02 -6.12
CA GLY A 29 4.93 -3.34 -5.88
C GLY A 29 5.58 -4.15 -4.75
N SER A 30 6.51 -3.55 -3.99
CA SER A 30 7.03 -4.19 -2.78
C SER A 30 6.00 -4.15 -1.66
N THR A 31 5.70 -5.31 -1.05
CA THR A 31 4.81 -5.44 0.11
C THR A 31 5.56 -5.54 1.44
N ALA A 32 6.89 -5.43 1.42
CA ALA A 32 7.70 -5.50 2.63
C ALA A 32 7.54 -4.19 3.42
N VAL A 33 6.58 -4.18 4.35
CA VAL A 33 6.48 -3.15 5.38
C VAL A 33 7.33 -3.64 6.55
N ALA A 34 8.53 -3.08 6.70
CA ALA A 34 9.27 -3.21 7.95
C ALA A 34 8.37 -2.73 9.09
N GLY A 35 8.39 -3.40 10.25
CA GLY A 35 7.51 -3.08 11.38
C GLY A 35 7.58 -1.60 11.74
N TRP A 36 6.59 -0.83 11.27
CA TRP A 36 6.55 0.61 11.49
C TRP A 36 6.18 0.86 12.95
N SER A 37 7.00 1.66 13.62
CA SER A 37 6.73 2.16 14.96
C SER A 37 6.58 3.66 14.87
N GLU A 38 5.58 4.20 15.57
CA GLU A 38 5.39 5.63 15.65
C GLU A 38 6.63 6.30 16.26
N PRO A 39 7.20 7.33 15.61
CA PRO A 39 8.37 8.01 16.12
C PRO A 39 7.97 8.97 17.24
N ALA A 40 8.52 8.73 18.44
CA ALA A 40 8.28 9.56 19.62
C ALA A 40 9.32 10.67 19.77
N GLY A 41 8.97 11.75 20.47
CA GLY A 41 9.93 12.77 20.92
C GLY A 41 10.49 13.71 19.85
N LEU A 42 9.92 13.74 18.65
CA LEU A 42 10.39 14.59 17.54
C LEU A 42 10.11 16.09 17.71
N GLY A 43 9.23 16.45 18.65
CA GLY A 43 8.76 17.83 18.79
C GLY A 43 7.90 18.28 17.60
N PRO A 44 7.62 19.60 17.48
CA PRO A 44 6.78 20.13 16.41
C PRO A 44 7.46 19.99 15.04
N LEU A 45 6.67 19.76 14.00
CA LEU A 45 7.16 19.71 12.62
C LEU A 45 7.73 21.07 12.19
N PRO A 46 8.99 21.15 11.72
CA PRO A 46 9.57 22.38 11.19
C PRO A 46 8.76 22.93 10.01
N ARG A 47 8.54 24.26 9.98
CA ARG A 47 7.65 24.92 9.01
C ARG A 47 8.05 24.69 7.56
N ASP A 48 9.34 24.62 7.28
CA ASP A 48 9.89 24.38 5.95
C ASP A 48 9.69 22.93 5.47
N LEU A 49 9.48 21.99 6.39
CA LEU A 49 9.19 20.58 6.07
C LEU A 49 7.69 20.31 5.87
N VAL A 50 6.80 21.26 6.20
CA VAL A 50 5.34 21.10 6.07
C VAL A 50 4.92 20.76 4.65
N GLY A 51 5.52 21.41 3.64
CA GLY A 51 5.23 21.12 2.24
C GLY A 51 5.63 19.70 1.82
N ARG A 52 6.72 19.18 2.37
CA ARG A 52 7.18 17.81 2.14
C ARG A 52 6.23 16.80 2.79
N ALA A 53 5.91 16.98 4.07
CA ALA A 53 4.97 16.12 4.80
C ALA A 53 3.58 16.10 4.15
N SER A 54 3.09 17.26 3.70
CA SER A 54 1.77 17.36 3.05
C SER A 54 1.72 16.59 1.72
N ARG A 55 2.77 16.68 0.90
CA ARG A 55 2.86 15.92 -0.36
C ARG A 55 2.96 14.42 -0.12
N LEU A 56 3.74 14.00 0.87
CA LEU A 56 3.82 12.60 1.27
C LEU A 56 2.45 12.07 1.72
N LEU A 57 1.73 12.81 2.56
CA LEU A 57 0.40 12.44 3.02
C LEU A 57 -0.61 12.31 1.87
N ALA A 58 -0.56 13.23 0.90
CA ALA A 58 -1.40 13.15 -0.30
C ALA A 58 -1.10 11.87 -1.09
N ALA A 59 0.18 11.60 -1.38
CA ALA A 59 0.59 10.39 -2.10
C ALA A 59 0.18 9.10 -1.38
N GLN A 60 0.27 9.05 -0.05
CA GLN A 60 -0.18 7.92 0.75
C GLN A 60 -1.69 7.70 0.66
N ARG A 61 -2.49 8.78 0.66
CA ARG A 61 -3.96 8.70 0.49
C ARG A 61 -4.37 8.25 -0.91
N ASP A 62 -3.69 8.75 -1.93
CA ASP A 62 -3.91 8.33 -3.31
C ASP A 62 -3.62 6.83 -3.46
N ARG A 63 -2.53 6.34 -2.84
CA ARG A 63 -2.18 4.92 -2.86
C ARG A 63 -3.19 4.05 -2.13
N MET A 64 -3.71 4.50 -0.99
CA MET A 64 -4.77 3.82 -0.24
C MET A 64 -6.04 3.69 -1.10
N THR A 65 -6.43 4.77 -1.76
CA THR A 65 -7.58 4.79 -2.67
C THR A 65 -7.41 3.79 -3.82
N ALA A 66 -6.23 3.75 -4.45
CA ALA A 66 -5.92 2.78 -5.50
C ALA A 66 -5.97 1.33 -4.98
N LEU A 67 -5.40 1.07 -3.80
CA LEU A 67 -5.40 -0.26 -3.19
C LEU A 67 -6.83 -0.75 -2.88
N GLU A 68 -7.71 0.14 -2.40
CA GLU A 68 -9.11 -0.19 -2.17
C GLU A 68 -9.87 -0.52 -3.46
N ALA A 69 -9.57 0.20 -4.55
CA ALA A 69 -10.13 -0.06 -5.86
C ALA A 69 -9.66 -1.44 -6.40
N ASP A 70 -8.37 -1.74 -6.30
CA ASP A 70 -7.79 -3.04 -6.69
C ASP A 70 -8.42 -4.19 -5.89
N ARG A 71 -8.60 -3.98 -4.58
CA ARG A 71 -9.27 -4.96 -3.70
C ARG A 71 -10.70 -5.22 -4.15
N ARG A 72 -11.47 -4.16 -4.47
CA ARG A 72 -12.86 -4.30 -4.94
C ARG A 72 -12.92 -5.08 -6.25
N SER A 73 -12.11 -4.70 -7.23
CA SER A 73 -12.01 -5.39 -8.53
C SER A 73 -11.64 -6.86 -8.37
N THR A 74 -10.67 -7.17 -7.51
CA THR A 74 -10.27 -8.56 -7.22
C THR A 74 -11.43 -9.37 -6.64
N LEU A 75 -12.19 -8.80 -5.71
CA LEU A 75 -13.34 -9.49 -5.10
C LEU A 75 -14.48 -9.72 -6.10
N GLU A 76 -14.70 -8.79 -7.03
CA GLU A 76 -15.66 -8.94 -8.14
C GLU A 76 -15.26 -10.11 -9.05
N HIS A 77 -13.99 -10.18 -9.47
CA HIS A 77 -13.49 -11.29 -10.28
C HIS A 77 -13.64 -12.64 -9.57
N LEU A 78 -13.29 -12.72 -8.28
CA LEU A 78 -13.48 -13.94 -7.49
C LEU A 78 -14.97 -14.30 -7.34
N GLY A 79 -15.85 -13.31 -7.28
CA GLY A 79 -17.30 -13.50 -7.30
C GLY A 79 -17.78 -14.14 -8.60
N ALA A 80 -17.30 -13.65 -9.74
CA ALA A 80 -17.63 -14.20 -11.06
C ALA A 80 -17.16 -15.66 -11.20
N LEU A 81 -15.94 -15.98 -10.77
CA LEU A 81 -15.44 -17.37 -10.79
C LEU A 81 -16.31 -18.31 -9.97
N ARG A 82 -16.69 -17.89 -8.75
CA ARG A 82 -17.60 -18.69 -7.90
C ARG A 82 -18.98 -18.90 -8.53
N ALA A 83 -19.51 -17.89 -9.23
CA ALA A 83 -20.80 -18.01 -9.92
C ALA A 83 -20.73 -19.02 -11.07
N VAL A 84 -19.65 -19.00 -11.86
CA VAL A 84 -19.41 -20.00 -12.93
C VAL A 84 -19.34 -21.41 -12.35
N ASP A 85 -18.55 -21.61 -11.29
CA ASP A 85 -18.44 -22.90 -10.62
C ASP A 85 -19.81 -23.40 -10.11
N ALA A 86 -20.65 -22.52 -9.55
CA ALA A 86 -21.99 -22.87 -9.06
C ALA A 86 -22.96 -23.29 -10.18
N THR A 87 -22.77 -22.80 -11.41
CA THR A 87 -23.58 -23.17 -12.58
C THR A 87 -23.05 -24.39 -13.33
N ARG A 88 -21.90 -24.92 -12.92
CA ARG A 88 -21.29 -26.09 -13.56
C ARG A 88 -21.99 -27.34 -13.03
N GLU A 89 -22.98 -27.83 -13.77
CA GLU A 89 -23.54 -29.17 -13.54
C GLU A 89 -22.37 -30.18 -13.50
N PRO A 90 -22.30 -31.11 -12.53
CA PRO A 90 -21.25 -32.12 -12.47
C PRO A 90 -21.45 -33.12 -13.61
N ARG A 91 -21.08 -32.71 -14.82
CA ARG A 91 -20.91 -33.59 -15.97
C ARG A 91 -19.65 -34.39 -15.66
N GLY A 92 -19.84 -35.60 -15.14
CA GLY A 92 -18.76 -36.57 -14.97
C GLY A 92 -17.91 -36.62 -16.24
N SER A 93 -16.60 -36.65 -16.09
CA SER A 93 -15.67 -36.72 -17.21
C SER A 93 -16.04 -37.89 -18.12
N VAL A 94 -16.47 -37.61 -19.35
CA VAL A 94 -16.76 -38.63 -20.36
C VAL A 94 -15.47 -38.93 -21.11
N TYR A 95 -14.99 -40.16 -21.04
CA TYR A 95 -13.88 -40.63 -21.85
C TYR A 95 -14.41 -40.97 -23.25
N LEU A 96 -13.98 -40.20 -24.26
CA LEU A 96 -14.25 -40.52 -25.66
C LEU A 96 -13.11 -41.42 -26.15
N ASP A 97 -13.37 -42.72 -26.27
CA ASP A 97 -12.45 -43.64 -26.93
C ASP A 97 -12.58 -43.45 -28.45
N ALA A 98 -11.54 -42.88 -29.05
CA ALA A 98 -11.47 -42.60 -30.49
C ALA A 98 -10.84 -43.76 -31.26
N SER A 99 -11.28 -45.00 -30.98
CA SER A 99 -10.87 -46.18 -31.73
C SER A 99 -12.09 -46.99 -32.18
N ALA A 100 -12.50 -46.76 -33.43
CA ALA A 100 -13.47 -47.54 -34.18
C ALA A 100 -12.96 -47.74 -35.61
#